data_AF-A0A2I0TKP1-F1
#
_entry.id   AF-A0A2I0TKP1-F1
#
_cell.length_a   1.000
_cell.length_b   1.000
_cell.length_c   1.000
_cell.angle_alpha   90.00
_cell.angle_beta   90.00
_cell.angle_gamma   90.00
#
_symmetry.space_group_name_H-M   'P 1'
#
loop_
_entity.id
_entity.type
_entity.pdbx_description
1 polymer ?
#
loop_
_entity_poly.entity_id
_entity_poly.type
_entity_poly.pdbx_seq_one_letter_code
_entity_poly.pdbx_strand_id
1 'polypeptide(L)'
;MPFITYLSGLLTAQMLSDDHLISGVEIHCEEKGRCPSTCHLCRRPGKEQLSPTPVLLEINRVVPLYALIQDNDTREDEVLVILLPGDQQPEAGRV
;
A
#
# COMPACT_ATOMS: atom_id res chain seq x y z
N MET A 1 20.31 -4.00 -13.07
CA MET A 1 18.96 -4.34 -13.54
C MET A 1 18.25 -5.10 -12.43
N PRO A 2 17.11 -4.60 -11.91
CA PRO A 2 16.29 -5.33 -10.93
C PRO A 2 15.72 -6.62 -11.53
N PHE A 3 15.53 -7.65 -10.71
CA PHE A 3 15.02 -8.96 -11.13
C PHE A 3 13.66 -8.87 -11.84
N ILE A 4 12.72 -8.09 -11.28
CA ILE A 4 11.38 -7.92 -11.87
C ILE A 4 11.43 -7.27 -13.25
N THR A 5 12.34 -6.31 -13.47
CA THR A 5 12.52 -5.64 -14.76
C THR A 5 13.16 -6.58 -15.79
N TYR A 6 14.06 -7.46 -15.36
CA TYR A 6 14.62 -8.50 -16.22
C TYR A 6 13.53 -9.47 -16.70
N LEU A 7 12.71 -9.99 -15.77
CA LEU A 7 11.59 -10.87 -16.13
C LEU A 7 10.57 -10.16 -17.02
N SER A 8 10.14 -8.94 -16.67
CA SER A 8 9.17 -8.21 -17.51
C SER A 8 9.70 -7.98 -18.93
N GLY A 9 11.00 -7.72 -19.07
CA GLY A 9 11.67 -7.60 -20.37
C GLY A 9 11.59 -8.89 -21.18
N LEU A 10 11.89 -10.04 -20.54
CA LEU A 10 11.76 -11.35 -21.17
C LEU A 10 10.30 -11.66 -21.55
N LEU A 11 9.32 -11.40 -20.67
CA LEU A 11 7.90 -11.62 -20.97
C LEU A 11 7.42 -10.76 -22.15
N THR A 12 7.87 -9.50 -22.21
CA THR A 12 7.54 -8.60 -23.33
C THR A 12 8.18 -9.08 -24.63
N ALA A 13 9.40 -9.64 -24.57
CA ALA A 13 10.10 -10.19 -25.72
C ALA A 13 9.60 -11.58 -26.13
N GLN A 14 9.07 -12.38 -25.21
CA GLN A 14 8.57 -13.75 -25.48
C GLN A 14 7.37 -13.74 -26.43
N MET A 15 6.62 -12.64 -26.52
CA MET A 15 5.61 -12.44 -27.57
C MET A 15 6.20 -12.54 -28.99
N LEU A 16 7.54 -12.56 -29.14
CA LEU A 16 8.28 -12.67 -30.39
C LEU A 16 9.01 -14.02 -30.56
N SER A 17 8.97 -14.94 -29.58
CA SER A 17 9.75 -16.20 -29.60
C SER A 17 9.08 -17.36 -28.83
N ASP A 18 9.08 -18.57 -29.39
CA ASP A 18 8.47 -19.81 -28.84
C ASP A 18 9.26 -20.49 -27.69
N ASP A 19 10.19 -19.77 -27.05
CA ASP A 19 10.99 -20.35 -25.96
C ASP A 19 10.19 -20.40 -24.64
N HIS A 20 10.00 -21.60 -24.12
CA HIS A 20 9.08 -21.94 -23.02
C HIS A 20 9.58 -21.62 -21.59
N LEU A 21 10.79 -21.07 -21.41
CA LEU A 21 11.43 -20.98 -20.08
C LEU A 21 10.70 -20.08 -19.07
N ILE A 22 9.89 -19.14 -19.54
CA ILE A 22 9.11 -18.20 -18.71
C ILE A 22 7.59 -18.33 -18.96
N SER A 23 7.16 -19.43 -19.59
CA SER A 23 5.74 -19.72 -19.81
C SER A 23 5.04 -19.94 -18.46
N GLY A 24 3.90 -19.26 -18.27
CA GLY A 24 3.11 -19.31 -17.03
C GLY A 24 3.55 -18.33 -15.93
N VAL A 25 4.57 -17.50 -16.18
CA VAL A 25 4.92 -16.40 -15.27
C VAL A 25 3.99 -15.21 -15.54
N GLU A 26 3.32 -14.72 -14.50
CA GLU A 26 2.50 -13.51 -14.55
C GLU A 26 2.95 -12.51 -13.48
N ILE A 27 2.97 -11.22 -13.83
CA ILE A 27 3.41 -10.14 -12.94
C ILE A 27 2.24 -9.20 -12.67
N HIS A 28 1.81 -9.14 -11.41
CA HIS A 28 0.76 -8.25 -10.93
C HIS A 28 1.36 -7.17 -10.01
N CYS A 29 1.00 -5.91 -10.24
CA CYS A 29 1.61 -4.77 -9.55
C CYS A 29 0.54 -3.82 -9.00
N GLU A 30 0.44 -3.74 -7.69
CA GLU A 30 -0.36 -2.74 -6.97
C GLU A 30 0.49 -1.51 -6.59
N GLU A 31 -0.14 -0.35 -6.40
CA GLU A 31 0.57 0.90 -6.10
C GLU A 31 -0.18 1.69 -5.03
N LYS A 32 0.51 2.00 -3.93
CA LYS A 32 0.00 2.86 -2.87
C LYS A 32 0.74 4.19 -2.94
N GLY A 33 0.17 5.13 -3.68
CA GLY A 33 0.79 6.42 -4.01
C GLY A 33 1.65 6.34 -5.27
N ARG A 34 1.64 7.40 -6.09
CA ARG A 34 2.29 7.39 -7.41
C ARG A 34 3.81 7.41 -7.30
N CYS A 35 4.47 6.70 -8.21
CA CYS A 35 5.93 6.71 -8.34
C CYS A 35 6.46 8.11 -8.73
N PRO A 36 7.36 8.71 -7.92
CA PRO A 36 7.97 9.99 -8.24
C PRO A 36 8.94 9.86 -9.42
N SER A 37 9.01 10.88 -10.27
CA SER A 37 9.92 10.91 -11.43
C SER A 37 11.41 10.79 -11.08
N THR A 38 11.79 11.05 -9.83
CA THR A 38 13.15 10.90 -9.30
C THR A 38 13.52 9.44 -8.97
N CYS A 39 12.55 8.52 -8.87
CA CYS A 39 12.79 7.12 -8.54
C CYS A 39 12.70 6.24 -9.79
N HIS A 40 13.81 5.61 -10.17
CA HIS A 40 13.87 4.73 -11.35
C HIS A 40 13.44 3.28 -11.09
N LEU A 41 13.25 2.88 -9.82
CA LEU A 41 12.91 1.49 -9.47
C LEU A 41 11.40 1.19 -9.58
N CYS A 42 10.54 2.16 -9.28
CA CYS A 42 9.08 2.01 -9.38
C CYS A 42 8.51 2.51 -10.73
N ARG A 43 9.37 3.01 -11.63
CA ARG A 43 8.94 3.69 -12.85
C ARG A 43 8.14 2.75 -13.72
N ARG A 44 6.91 3.15 -14.04
CA ARG A 44 6.04 2.51 -15.02
C ARG A 44 5.74 3.50 -16.17
N PRO A 45 5.78 3.06 -17.44
CA PRO A 45 5.47 3.92 -18.58
C PRO A 45 4.11 4.60 -18.39
N GLY A 46 4.06 5.93 -18.52
CA GLY A 46 2.83 6.71 -18.41
C GLY A 46 2.24 6.86 -16.99
N LYS A 47 2.91 6.35 -15.95
CA LYS A 47 2.45 6.47 -14.54
C LYS A 47 3.36 7.32 -13.65
N GLU A 48 4.48 7.80 -14.16
CA GLU A 48 5.39 8.66 -13.42
C GLU A 48 4.82 10.08 -13.24
N GLN A 49 5.05 10.67 -12.08
CA GLN A 49 4.61 12.02 -11.77
C GLN A 49 5.73 12.84 -11.13
N LEU A 50 5.83 14.11 -11.54
CA LEU A 50 6.65 15.10 -10.83
C LEU A 50 6.01 15.37 -9.47
N SER A 51 6.77 15.12 -8.40
CA SER A 51 6.37 15.39 -7.00
C SER A 51 4.94 14.93 -6.67
N PRO A 52 4.65 13.62 -6.66
CA PRO A 52 3.33 13.11 -6.32
C PRO A 52 3.00 13.38 -4.85
N THR A 53 1.71 13.56 -4.55
CA THR A 53 1.22 13.71 -3.17
C THR A 53 1.46 12.41 -2.40
N PRO A 54 2.12 12.46 -1.23
CA PRO A 54 2.34 11.26 -0.41
C PRO A 54 1.00 10.72 0.11
N VAL A 55 0.88 9.40 0.19
CA VAL A 55 -0.28 8.70 0.76
C VAL A 55 0.12 7.93 2.00
N LEU A 56 -0.83 7.67 2.90
CA LEU A 56 -0.57 6.91 4.11
C LEU A 56 -0.23 5.46 3.76
N LEU A 57 1.01 5.05 4.02
CA LEU A 57 1.45 3.67 3.78
C LEU A 57 1.14 2.78 4.97
N GLU A 58 1.53 3.22 6.16
CA GLU A 58 1.46 2.46 7.39
C GLU A 58 1.14 3.38 8.58
N ILE A 59 0.46 2.83 9.59
CA ILE A 59 0.21 3.49 10.87
C ILE A 59 1.19 2.89 11.88
N ASN A 60 2.27 3.61 12.17
CA ASN A 60 3.33 3.10 13.07
C ASN A 60 2.94 3.11 14.55
N ARG A 61 2.05 4.02 14.94
CA ARG A 61 1.63 4.22 16.33
C ARG A 61 0.17 4.64 16.36
N VAL A 62 -0.59 4.02 17.25
CA VAL A 62 -1.96 4.40 17.58
C VAL A 62 -2.01 4.74 19.07
N VAL A 63 -2.79 5.76 19.40
CA VAL A 63 -3.13 6.10 20.79
C VAL A 63 -4.64 6.00 20.89
N PRO A 64 -5.19 5.27 21.87
CA PRO A 64 -6.63 5.16 22.02
C PRO A 64 -7.24 6.52 22.34
N LEU A 65 -8.43 6.79 21.81
CA LEU A 65 -9.09 8.09 21.98
C LEU A 65 -9.46 8.38 23.44
N TYR A 66 -9.77 7.35 24.23
CA TYR A 66 -10.04 7.50 25.66
C TYR A 66 -8.87 8.13 26.43
N ALA A 67 -7.64 8.09 25.92
CA ALA A 67 -6.49 8.77 26.53
C ALA A 67 -6.61 10.30 26.51
N LEU A 68 -7.50 10.86 25.70
CA LEU A 68 -7.81 12.30 25.65
C LEU A 68 -8.83 12.72 26.71
N ILE A 69 -9.55 11.77 27.33
CA ILE A 69 -10.57 12.02 28.33
C ILE A 69 -9.90 12.23 29.70
N GLN A 70 -10.20 13.35 30.33
CA GLN A 70 -9.66 13.68 31.66
C GLN A 70 -10.51 13.16 32.81
N ASP A 71 -11.81 13.02 32.57
CA ASP A 71 -12.77 12.48 33.53
C ASP A 71 -12.65 10.95 33.58
N ASN A 72 -12.40 10.39 34.76
CA ASN A 72 -12.16 8.95 34.89
C ASN A 72 -13.45 8.15 34.68
N ASP A 73 -14.61 8.63 35.14
CA ASP A 73 -15.90 7.94 34.97
C ASP A 73 -16.22 7.78 33.48
N THR A 74 -16.14 8.88 32.72
CA THR A 74 -16.36 8.87 31.26
C THR A 74 -15.31 8.03 30.52
N ARG A 75 -14.04 8.04 30.98
CA ARG A 75 -12.96 7.25 30.37
C ARG A 75 -13.16 5.75 30.54
N GLU A 76 -13.68 5.31 31.69
CA GLU A 76 -13.91 3.91 31.99
C GLU A 76 -15.14 3.35 31.26
N ASP A 77 -16.09 4.23 30.93
CA ASP A 77 -17.29 3.89 30.14
C ASP A 77 -17.10 4.00 28.61
N GLU A 78 -16.01 4.64 28.12
CA GLU A 78 -15.83 4.91 26.69
C GLU A 78 -15.26 3.72 25.90
N VAL A 79 -16.06 3.30 24.93
CA VAL A 79 -15.87 2.28 23.90
C VAL A 79 -14.52 2.40 23.17
N LEU A 80 -13.78 1.30 23.07
CA LEU A 80 -12.60 1.19 22.21
C LEU A 80 -13.01 1.33 20.74
N VAL A 81 -12.71 2.48 20.13
CA VAL A 81 -12.79 2.66 18.68
C VAL A 81 -11.56 1.99 18.06
N ILE A 82 -11.73 0.80 17.48
CA ILE A 82 -10.66 0.13 16.74
C ILE A 82 -10.71 0.62 15.29
N LEU A 83 -9.67 1.31 14.83
CA LEU A 83 -9.44 1.54 13.41
C LEU A 83 -8.58 0.42 12.86
N LEU A 84 -9.20 -0.60 12.24
CA LEU A 84 -8.46 -1.62 11.49
C LEU A 84 -8.07 -1.07 10.10
N PRO A 85 -6.88 -1.42 9.57
CA PRO A 85 -6.45 -0.98 8.25
C PRO A 85 -7.35 -1.60 7.17
N GLY A 86 -8.26 -0.80 6.60
CA GLY A 86 -9.23 -1.22 5.60
C GLY A 86 -10.66 -0.76 5.89
N ASP A 87 -10.95 -0.33 7.12
CA ASP A 87 -12.28 0.16 7.48
C ASP A 87 -12.53 1.59 6.98
N GLN A 88 -13.59 1.75 6.19
CA GLN A 88 -14.10 3.03 5.75
C GLN A 88 -14.92 3.74 6.86
N GLN A 89 -15.24 3.03 7.96
CA GLN A 89 -16.05 3.53 9.07
C GLN A 89 -15.56 2.93 10.41
N PRO A 90 -15.33 3.73 11.46
CA PRO A 90 -14.96 3.21 12.78
C PRO A 90 -16.12 2.40 13.40
N GLU A 91 -15.87 1.14 13.78
CA GLU A 91 -16.80 0.36 14.59
C GLU A 91 -16.58 0.62 16.09
N ALA A 92 -17.65 1.01 16.78
CA ALA A 92 -17.67 1.22 18.22
C ALA A 92 -18.06 -0.11 18.91
N GLY A 93 -17.08 -0.82 19.49
CA GLY A 93 -17.30 -2.04 20.26
C GLY A 93 -17.55 -1.75 21.75
N ARG A 94 -18.73 -2.11 22.27
CA ARG A 94 -19.05 -2.03 23.71
C ARG A 94 -18.37 -3.17 24.47
N VAL A 95 -17.71 -2.87 25.60
CA VAL A 95 -17.32 -3.88 26.61
C VAL A 95 -18.53 -4.19 27.49
#